data_AF-A0A0M0VLQ8-F1
#
_entry.id   AF-A0A0M0VLQ8-F1
#
_cell.length_a   1.000
_cell.length_b   1.000
_cell.length_c   1.000
_cell.angle_alpha   90.00
_cell.angle_beta   90.00
_cell.angle_gamma   90.00
#
_symmetry.space_group_name_H-M   'P 1'
#
loop_
_entity.id
_entity.type
_entity.pdbx_description
1 polymer ?
#
loop_
_entity_poly.entity_id
_entity_poly.type
_entity_poly.pdbx_seq_one_letter_code
_entity_poly.pdbx_strand_id
1 'polypeptide(L)'
;MRGKSAVGPRGAGPNRAGPNTEGPNEDSLNIVDSSETGLNTADSNSTGPAGIGHIVLRLDRIMVERGRSLNWLADQVGITNVNLSKIKNNRVSAIRFSTLAAICAALDCQPGDILEYVDGISGDADDANSK
;
A
#
# COMPACT_ATOMS: atom_id res chain seq x y z
N MET A 1 -47.36 -54.11 21.58
CA MET A 1 -45.92 -53.96 21.96
C MET A 1 -45.59 -52.48 22.09
N ARG A 2 -44.88 -52.13 23.16
CA ARG A 2 -44.47 -50.75 23.51
C ARG A 2 -43.15 -50.43 22.79
N GLY A 3 -42.97 -49.19 22.36
CA GLY A 3 -41.70 -48.70 21.81
C GLY A 3 -41.74 -47.23 21.44
N LYS A 4 -42.00 -46.35 22.42
CA LYS A 4 -41.78 -44.91 22.28
C LYS A 4 -40.30 -44.63 22.59
N SER A 5 -39.49 -44.32 21.58
CA SER A 5 -38.17 -43.72 21.80
C SER A 5 -38.31 -42.21 21.87
N ALA A 6 -38.07 -41.66 23.05
CA ALA A 6 -37.96 -40.22 23.31
C ALA A 6 -36.69 -39.97 24.13
N VAL A 7 -35.65 -39.45 23.48
CA VAL A 7 -34.47 -38.73 24.02
C VAL A 7 -33.89 -38.03 22.77
N GLY A 8 -33.73 -36.72 22.57
CA GLY A 8 -33.72 -35.51 23.40
C GLY A 8 -32.57 -34.65 22.84
N PRO A 9 -32.77 -33.44 22.29
CA PRO A 9 -31.66 -32.65 21.75
C PRO A 9 -31.06 -31.80 22.88
N ARG A 10 -29.73 -31.77 23.04
CA ARG A 10 -28.99 -30.72 23.76
C ARG A 10 -27.48 -30.97 23.73
N GLY A 11 -26.72 -29.97 23.29
CA GLY A 11 -25.26 -29.96 23.38
C GLY A 11 -24.62 -28.79 22.64
N ALA A 12 -25.14 -27.57 22.82
CA ALA A 12 -24.43 -26.36 22.41
C ALA A 12 -23.29 -26.13 23.42
N GLY A 13 -22.04 -26.32 22.99
CA GLY A 13 -20.86 -25.99 23.80
C GLY A 13 -20.70 -24.47 23.93
N PRO A 14 -20.25 -23.96 25.10
CA PRO A 14 -20.09 -22.54 25.32
C PRO A 14 -18.91 -21.96 24.51
N ASN A 15 -19.17 -20.81 23.89
CA ASN A 15 -18.18 -19.97 23.22
C ASN A 15 -17.01 -19.63 24.16
N ARG A 16 -15.79 -19.97 23.75
CA ARG A 16 -14.55 -19.57 24.43
C ARG A 16 -14.09 -18.22 23.87
N ALA A 17 -14.70 -17.14 24.33
CA ALA A 17 -14.13 -15.80 24.19
C ALA A 17 -12.93 -15.67 25.14
N GLY A 18 -11.74 -15.47 24.59
CA GLY A 18 -10.55 -15.15 25.37
C GLY A 18 -10.63 -13.72 25.92
N PRO A 19 -10.06 -13.44 27.11
CA PRO A 19 -10.08 -12.10 27.68
C PRO A 19 -9.23 -11.13 26.84
N ASN A 20 -9.81 -9.96 26.55
CA ASN A 20 -9.07 -8.78 26.11
C ASN A 20 -8.09 -8.40 27.23
N THR A 21 -6.79 -8.48 26.95
CA THR A 21 -5.77 -7.89 27.80
C THR A 21 -5.43 -6.51 27.23
N GLU A 22 -6.19 -5.52 27.67
CA GLU A 22 -5.74 -4.12 27.64
C GLU A 22 -4.59 -4.02 28.65
N GLY A 23 -3.37 -3.85 28.13
CA GLY A 23 -2.20 -3.55 28.95
C GLY A 23 -2.26 -2.11 29.48
N PRO A 24 -1.60 -1.82 30.61
CA PRO A 24 -1.78 -0.58 31.32
C PRO A 24 -1.22 0.62 30.56
N ASN A 25 -1.97 1.71 30.64
CA ASN A 25 -1.64 3.06 30.25
C ASN A 25 -0.99 3.79 31.42
N GLU A 26 0.32 4.02 31.38
CA GLU A 26 1.01 4.89 32.34
C GLU A 26 2.24 5.60 31.72
N ASP A 27 2.10 6.92 31.70
CA ASP A 27 3.09 8.00 31.64
C ASP A 27 4.47 7.77 30.99
N SER A 28 4.67 8.47 29.87
CA SER A 28 5.93 9.18 29.65
C SER A 28 5.62 10.56 29.10
N LEU A 29 5.59 11.52 30.02
CA LEU A 29 5.79 12.94 29.76
C LEU A 29 7.09 13.13 28.97
N ASN A 30 6.98 13.29 27.65
CA ASN A 30 8.06 13.94 26.90
C ASN A 30 7.75 15.43 26.85
N ILE A 31 8.33 16.13 27.82
CA ILE A 31 8.69 17.54 27.70
C ILE A 31 9.72 17.60 26.58
N VAL A 32 9.31 18.02 25.39
CA VAL A 32 10.24 18.49 24.37
C VAL A 32 10.09 19.99 24.23
N ASP A 33 11.26 20.61 24.28
CA ASP A 33 11.58 22.00 24.39
C ASP A 33 10.99 22.86 23.26
N SER A 34 10.47 24.03 23.64
CA SER A 34 10.00 25.06 22.74
C SER A 34 11.19 25.77 22.07
N SER A 35 11.93 25.12 21.18
CA SER A 35 12.82 25.83 20.24
C SER A 35 13.35 24.97 19.09
N GLU A 36 12.49 24.46 18.20
CA GLU A 36 12.95 24.08 16.86
C GLU A 36 12.10 24.73 15.76
N THR A 37 12.66 25.82 15.25
CA THR A 37 12.39 26.38 13.93
C THR A 37 12.51 25.30 12.86
N GLY A 38 11.38 24.86 12.30
CA GLY A 38 11.34 23.87 11.23
C GLY A 38 10.63 24.44 10.00
N LEU A 39 11.38 25.15 9.16
CA LEU A 39 11.04 25.44 7.77
C LEU A 39 10.75 24.11 7.05
N ASN A 40 9.50 23.81 6.70
CA ASN A 40 9.16 22.73 5.76
C ASN A 40 7.78 22.96 5.11
N THR A 41 7.67 24.00 4.28
CA THR A 41 6.77 23.95 3.12
C THR A 41 7.61 23.54 1.92
N ALA A 42 7.92 22.24 1.83
CA ALA A 42 8.43 21.67 0.59
C ALA A 42 7.24 21.49 -0.36
N ASP A 43 7.26 22.33 -1.39
CA ASP A 43 6.38 22.39 -2.54
C ASP A 43 6.28 21.03 -3.25
N SER A 44 5.19 20.84 -3.99
CA SER A 44 4.75 19.59 -4.64
C SER A 44 5.56 19.20 -5.88
N ASN A 45 6.85 19.53 -5.92
CA ASN A 45 7.78 19.12 -6.96
C ASN A 45 9.20 19.06 -6.39
N SER A 46 9.48 17.99 -5.64
CA SER A 46 10.84 17.69 -5.19
C SER A 46 11.67 17.23 -6.38
N THR A 47 12.22 18.17 -7.15
CA THR A 47 13.37 17.91 -8.00
C THR A 47 14.50 17.48 -7.06
N GLY A 48 14.82 16.18 -7.07
CA GLY A 48 15.95 15.62 -6.33
C GLY A 48 17.27 16.27 -6.77
N PRO A 49 18.40 15.98 -6.08
CA PRO A 49 19.70 16.49 -6.49
C PRO A 49 19.95 16.12 -7.95
N ALA A 50 20.24 17.12 -8.79
CA ALA A 50 20.50 16.94 -10.20
C ALA A 50 21.56 15.83 -10.40
N GLY A 51 21.17 14.75 -11.08
CA GLY A 51 22.07 13.66 -11.46
C GLY A 51 21.69 12.25 -10.98
N ILE A 52 20.59 12.04 -10.25
CA ILE A 52 20.13 10.68 -9.91
C ILE A 52 18.72 10.47 -10.48
N GLY A 53 18.58 9.53 -11.42
CA GLY A 53 17.28 9.10 -11.91
C GLY A 53 16.39 8.45 -10.85
N HIS A 54 15.10 8.37 -11.12
CA HIS A 54 14.08 7.90 -10.18
C HIS A 54 13.33 6.68 -10.73
N ILE A 55 12.70 5.92 -9.83
CA ILE A 55 11.90 4.74 -10.20
C ILE A 55 10.43 5.13 -10.24
N VAL A 56 9.75 4.73 -11.32
CA VAL A 56 8.31 4.92 -11.52
C VAL A 56 7.65 3.55 -11.72
N LEU A 57 6.50 3.36 -11.10
CA LEU A 57 5.66 2.19 -11.21
C LEU A 57 4.59 2.41 -12.29
N ARG A 58 4.65 1.60 -13.35
CA ARG A 58 3.67 1.52 -14.46
C ARG A 58 2.55 0.52 -14.18
N LEU A 59 2.05 0.52 -12.94
CA LEU A 59 1.00 -0.41 -12.51
C LEU A 59 -0.34 -0.16 -13.22
N ASP A 60 -0.65 1.10 -13.49
CA ASP A 60 -1.84 1.54 -14.22
C ASP A 60 -1.94 0.90 -15.61
N ARG A 61 -0.83 0.86 -16.35
CA ARG A 61 -0.74 0.22 -17.68
C ARG A 61 -1.09 -1.26 -17.60
N ILE A 62 -0.45 -2.01 -16.70
CA ILE A 62 -0.70 -3.46 -16.57
C ILE A 62 -2.14 -3.73 -16.14
N MET A 63 -2.71 -2.90 -15.25
CA MET A 63 -4.11 -3.04 -14.85
C MET A 63 -5.07 -2.86 -16.04
N VAL A 64 -4.81 -1.90 -16.92
CA VAL A 64 -5.61 -1.67 -18.14
C VAL A 64 -5.45 -2.83 -19.11
N GLU A 65 -4.23 -3.27 -19.38
CA GLU A 65 -3.94 -4.42 -20.26
C GLU A 65 -4.62 -5.71 -19.78
N ARG A 66 -4.75 -5.91 -18.46
CA ARG A 66 -5.45 -7.05 -17.86
C ARG A 66 -6.94 -6.83 -17.61
N GLY A 67 -7.46 -5.63 -17.85
CA GLY A 67 -8.86 -5.28 -17.60
C GLY A 67 -9.28 -5.41 -16.12
N ARG A 68 -8.37 -5.13 -15.18
CA ARG A 68 -8.60 -5.28 -13.73
C ARG A 68 -8.83 -3.94 -13.05
N SER A 69 -9.77 -3.91 -12.11
CA SER A 69 -10.05 -2.71 -11.30
C SER A 69 -9.10 -2.60 -10.11
N LEU A 70 -8.93 -1.37 -9.61
CA LEU A 70 -8.14 -1.09 -8.40
C LEU A 70 -8.68 -1.85 -7.19
N ASN A 71 -10.00 -1.85 -7.01
CA ASN A 71 -10.63 -2.54 -5.88
C ASN A 71 -10.38 -4.05 -5.93
N TRP A 72 -10.54 -4.67 -7.10
CA TRP A 72 -10.27 -6.09 -7.27
C TRP A 72 -8.82 -6.44 -6.94
N LEU A 73 -7.86 -5.62 -7.41
CA LEU A 73 -6.44 -5.85 -7.14
C LEU A 73 -6.11 -5.67 -5.65
N ALA A 74 -6.73 -4.71 -4.97
CA ALA A 74 -6.58 -4.51 -3.53
C ALA A 74 -7.03 -5.76 -2.75
N ASP A 75 -8.17 -6.34 -3.13
CA ASP A 75 -8.71 -7.56 -2.54
C ASP A 75 -7.79 -8.77 -2.80
N GLN A 76 -7.24 -8.92 -4.02
CA GLN A 76 -6.33 -10.03 -4.34
C GLN A 76 -4.98 -9.93 -3.63
N VAL A 77 -4.43 -8.73 -3.51
CA VAL A 77 -3.12 -8.49 -2.89
C VAL A 77 -3.21 -8.44 -1.36
N GLY A 78 -4.40 -8.23 -0.80
CA GLY A 78 -4.61 -8.13 0.64
C GLY A 78 -4.12 -6.80 1.23
N ILE A 79 -4.22 -5.71 0.46
CA ILE A 79 -3.88 -4.35 0.93
C ILE A 79 -5.05 -3.40 0.76
N THR A 80 -5.06 -2.30 1.52
CA THR A 80 -6.14 -1.32 1.42
C THR A 80 -6.14 -0.64 0.05
N ASN A 81 -7.34 -0.31 -0.44
CA ASN A 81 -7.51 0.40 -1.71
C ASN A 81 -6.80 1.77 -1.71
N VAL A 82 -6.70 2.40 -0.53
CA VAL A 82 -5.94 3.65 -0.34
C VAL A 82 -4.43 3.43 -0.55
N ASN A 83 -3.86 2.36 -0.01
CA ASN A 83 -2.44 2.04 -0.21
C ASN A 83 -2.15 1.71 -1.67
N LEU A 84 -2.98 0.87 -2.29
CA LEU A 84 -2.85 0.52 -3.70
C LEU A 84 -2.98 1.75 -4.62
N SER A 85 -3.87 2.70 -4.28
CA SER A 85 -4.00 3.96 -5.01
C SER A 85 -2.71 4.80 -4.96
N LYS A 86 -2.02 4.84 -3.81
CA LYS A 86 -0.72 5.52 -3.71
C LYS A 86 0.33 4.85 -4.58
N ILE A 87 0.36 3.51 -4.60
CA ILE A 87 1.28 2.72 -5.44
C ILE A 87 1.03 3.02 -6.92
N LYS A 88 -0.23 2.91 -7.37
CA LYS A 88 -0.63 3.19 -8.76
C LYS A 88 -0.22 4.59 -9.21
N ASN A 89 -0.38 5.59 -8.34
CA ASN A 89 -0.13 6.99 -8.67
C ASN A 89 1.30 7.46 -8.33
N ASN A 90 2.24 6.54 -8.07
CA ASN A 90 3.63 6.87 -7.76
C ASN A 90 3.82 7.79 -6.54
N ARG A 91 2.89 7.75 -5.58
CA ARG A 91 2.94 8.52 -4.32
C ARG A 91 3.49 7.71 -3.15
N VAL A 92 4.26 6.66 -3.43
CA VAL A 92 4.91 5.81 -2.42
C VAL A 92 6.41 6.02 -2.46
N SER A 93 7.03 6.07 -1.28
CA SER A 93 8.48 6.12 -1.14
C SER A 93 9.13 4.74 -1.22
N ALA A 94 8.38 3.68 -0.91
CA ALA A 94 8.87 2.31 -0.93
C ALA A 94 7.75 1.31 -1.19
N ILE A 95 8.10 0.17 -1.79
CA ILE A 95 7.24 -1.00 -1.93
C ILE A 95 7.95 -2.23 -1.38
N ARG A 96 7.26 -3.04 -0.58
CA ARG A 96 7.79 -4.33 -0.12
C ARG A 96 7.78 -5.31 -1.29
N PHE A 97 8.84 -6.10 -1.45
CA PHE A 97 8.88 -7.14 -2.50
C PHE A 97 7.76 -8.16 -2.37
N SER A 98 7.28 -8.47 -1.15
CA SER A 98 6.10 -9.32 -0.97
C SER A 98 4.85 -8.72 -1.61
N THR A 99 4.65 -7.41 -1.49
CA THR A 99 3.54 -6.70 -2.15
C THR A 99 3.72 -6.71 -3.66
N LEU A 100 4.93 -6.44 -4.16
CA LEU A 100 5.22 -6.49 -5.59
C LEU A 100 4.99 -7.89 -6.17
N ALA A 101 5.44 -8.95 -5.48
CA ALA A 101 5.23 -10.34 -5.87
C ALA A 101 3.74 -10.71 -5.90
N ALA A 102 2.96 -10.28 -4.91
CA ALA A 102 1.51 -10.50 -4.89
C ALA A 102 0.80 -9.78 -6.06
N ILE A 103 1.23 -8.56 -6.41
CA ILE A 103 0.73 -7.85 -7.59
C ILE A 103 1.08 -8.63 -8.87
N CYS A 104 2.33 -9.09 -9.00
CA CYS A 104 2.80 -9.87 -10.14
C CYS A 104 1.98 -11.16 -10.31
N ALA A 105 1.71 -11.87 -9.22
CA ALA A 105 0.90 -13.08 -9.22
C ALA A 105 -0.58 -12.79 -9.60
N ALA A 106 -1.16 -11.71 -9.08
CA ALA A 106 -2.55 -11.35 -9.37
C ALA A 106 -2.77 -10.87 -10.81
N LEU A 107 -1.80 -10.17 -11.38
CA LEU A 107 -1.88 -9.61 -12.74
C LEU A 107 -1.18 -10.46 -13.81
N ASP A 108 -0.60 -11.60 -13.42
CA ASP A 108 0.17 -12.49 -14.30
C ASP A 108 1.24 -11.71 -15.09
N CYS A 109 2.10 -10.99 -14.37
CA CYS A 109 3.15 -10.15 -14.98
C CYS A 109 4.48 -10.30 -14.25
N GLN A 110 5.54 -9.78 -14.84
CA GLN A 110 6.87 -9.73 -14.24
C GLN A 110 7.15 -8.36 -13.59
N PRO A 111 8.06 -8.29 -12.60
CA PRO A 111 8.46 -7.01 -12.00
C PRO A 111 8.95 -5.97 -13.01
N GLY A 112 9.61 -6.42 -14.09
CA GLY A 112 10.09 -5.55 -15.18
C GLY A 112 8.97 -4.90 -16.01
N ASP A 113 7.75 -5.42 -15.95
CA ASP A 113 6.59 -4.81 -16.60
C ASP A 113 6.03 -3.63 -15.78
N ILE A 114 6.32 -3.60 -14.48
CA ILE A 114 5.83 -2.59 -13.53
C ILE A 114 6.89 -1.53 -13.24
N LEU A 115 8.15 -1.90 -13.06
CA LEU A 115 9.20 -1.00 -12.61
C LEU A 115 9.93 -0.39 -13.80
N GLU A 116 10.02 0.94 -13.82
CA GLU A 116 10.74 1.70 -14.83
C GLU A 116 11.73 2.66 -14.17
N TYR A 117 12.95 2.72 -14.69
CA TYR A 117 13.94 3.74 -14.33
C TYR A 117 13.80 4.94 -15.27
N VAL A 118 13.62 6.11 -14.69
CA VAL A 118 13.56 7.39 -15.41
C VAL A 118 14.82 8.18 -15.09
N ASP A 119 15.62 8.47 -16.11
CA ASP A 119 16.87 9.20 -15.95
C ASP A 119 16.62 10.65 -15.52
N GLY A 120 17.45 11.16 -14.61
CA GLY A 120 17.39 12.53 -14.08
C GLY A 120 18.10 13.56 -14.97
N ILE A 121 18.61 13.13 -16.14
CA ILE A 121 19.38 13.94 -17.09
C ILE A 121 18.57 14.11 -18.40
N SER A 122 17.27 14.37 -18.30
CA SER A 122 16.51 14.94 -19.43
C SER A 122 16.59 16.45 -19.32
N GLY A 123 17.68 17.02 -19.85
CA GLY A 123 17.82 18.46 -19.99
C GLY A 123 16.68 19.01 -20.84
N ASP A 124 16.04 20.06 -20.33
CA ASP A 124 15.23 21.00 -21.09
C ASP A 124 16.12 21.67 -22.16
N ALA A 125 16.38 20.95 -23.24
CA ALA A 125 17.01 21.47 -24.43
C ALA A 125 16.01 21.31 -25.57
N ASP A 126 14.94 22.12 -25.54
CA ASP A 126 14.14 22.51 -26.71
C ASP A 126 13.04 23.51 -26.28
N ASP A 127 13.39 24.79 -26.09
CA ASP A 127 12.58 25.91 -26.63
C ASP A 127 13.40 27.22 -26.68
N ALA A 128 14.56 27.16 -27.33
CA ALA A 128 15.16 28.33 -27.95
C ALA A 128 14.72 28.33 -29.42
N ASN A 129 13.51 28.82 -29.71
CA ASN A 129 13.14 29.59 -30.91
C ASN A 129 11.61 29.60 -31.13
N SER A 130 10.92 30.56 -30.50
CA SER A 130 9.79 31.21 -31.18
C SER A 130 10.00 32.71 -31.15
N LYS A 131 9.97 33.23 -32.37
CA LYS A 131 10.32 34.54 -32.91
C LYS A 131 9.50 35.69 -32.35
#